data_AF-A0A412PP40-F1
#
_entry.id   AF-A0A412PP40-F1
#
_cell.length_a   1.000
_cell.length_b   1.000
_cell.length_c   1.000
_cell.angle_alpha   90.00
_cell.angle_beta   90.00
_cell.angle_gamma   90.00
#
_symmetry.space_group_name_H-M   'P 1'
#
loop_
_entity.id
_entity.type
_entity.pdbx_description
1 polymer ?
#
loop_
_entity_poly.entity_id
_entity_poly.type
_entity_poly.pdbx_seq_one_letter_code
_entity_poly.pdbx_strand_id
1 'polypeptide(L)'
;MFLASHKKKPLSIRSFNSVLASTEEELHFKKHLTSHIFRHSHISLLSELNLPLKVIMERVGHSDPKTTLAIYNHVTKNARKKAIDALNKL
;
A
#
# COMPACT_ATOMS: atom_id res chain seq x y z
N MET A 1 -3.72 -0.28 18.72
CA MET A 1 -3.93 1.19 18.65
C MET A 1 -2.62 1.86 19.00
N PHE A 2 -2.03 2.66 18.10
CA PHE A 2 -0.75 3.34 18.38
C PHE A 2 -1.01 4.55 19.31
N LEU A 3 -0.34 4.57 20.46
CA LEU A 3 -0.48 5.62 21.47
C LEU A 3 0.72 6.56 21.40
N ALA A 4 0.46 7.87 21.56
CA ALA A 4 1.52 8.85 21.78
C ALA A 4 2.16 8.61 23.16
N SER A 5 3.46 8.33 23.13
CA SER A 5 4.29 7.88 24.28
C SER A 5 4.05 8.70 25.57
N HIS A 6 3.88 10.02 25.44
CA HIS A 6 3.79 10.90 26.61
C HIS A 6 2.38 11.11 27.17
N LYS A 7 1.30 10.77 26.44
CA LYS A 7 -0.07 11.14 26.87
C LYS A 7 -1.09 9.99 26.91
N LYS A 8 -0.68 8.73 26.62
CA LYS A 8 -1.59 7.57 26.46
C LYS A 8 -2.80 7.86 25.55
N LYS A 9 -2.71 8.89 24.69
CA LYS A 9 -3.74 9.30 23.75
C LYS A 9 -3.40 8.72 22.37
N PRO A 10 -4.41 8.39 21.54
CA PRO A 10 -4.19 8.00 20.16
C PRO A 10 -3.27 9.01 19.45
N LEU A 11 -2.27 8.51 18.72
CA LEU A 11 -1.48 9.36 17.85
C LEU A 11 -2.41 9.94 16.76
N SER A 12 -2.37 11.26 16.58
CA SER A 12 -3.20 11.89 15.56
C SER A 12 -2.66 11.61 14.15
N ILE A 13 -3.54 11.36 13.19
CA ILE A 13 -3.16 11.14 11.79
C ILE A 13 -2.42 12.36 11.21
N ARG A 14 -2.76 13.56 11.70
CA ARG A 14 -2.13 14.83 11.30
C ARG A 14 -0.69 14.90 11.77
N SER A 15 -0.43 14.53 13.03
CA SER A 15 0.94 14.47 13.58
C SER A 15 1.78 13.45 12.81
N PHE A 16 1.20 12.28 12.52
CA PHE A 16 1.89 11.25 11.74
C PHE A 16 2.20 11.72 10.31
N ASN A 17 1.22 12.29 9.59
CA ASN A 17 1.43 12.83 8.26
C ASN A 17 2.41 14.02 8.25
N SER A 18 2.46 14.82 9.31
CA SER A 18 3.44 15.92 9.43
C SER A 18 4.87 15.39 9.50
N VAL A 19 5.11 14.30 10.23
CA VAL A 19 6.43 13.65 10.27
C VAL A 19 6.78 13.10 8.89
N LEU A 20 5.83 12.46 8.21
CA LEU A 20 6.05 11.96 6.84
C LEU A 20 6.42 13.07 5.85
N ALA A 21 5.81 14.25 5.97
CA ALA A 21 6.12 15.40 5.12
C ALA A 21 7.56 15.88 5.34
N SER A 22 8.03 15.96 6.60
CA SER A 22 9.44 16.29 6.88
C SER A 22 10.40 15.23 6.32
N THR A 23 10.04 13.95 6.40
CA THR A 23 10.83 12.86 5.81
C THR A 23 10.84 12.91 4.27
N GLU A 24 9.75 13.35 3.63
CA GLU A 24 9.67 13.54 2.18
C GLU A 24 10.72 14.56 1.70
N GLU A 25 10.87 15.68 2.42
CA GLU A 25 11.89 16.69 2.15
C GLU A 25 13.31 16.16 2.40
N GLU A 26 13.54 15.55 3.57
CA GLU A 26 14.86 15.02 3.97
C GLU A 26 15.39 13.97 2.97
N LEU A 27 14.52 13.06 2.52
CA LEU A 27 14.89 12.00 1.59
C LEU A 27 14.76 12.40 0.11
N HIS A 28 14.38 13.65 -0.18
CA HIS A 28 14.08 14.13 -1.54
C HIS A 28 13.12 13.18 -2.30
N PHE A 29 12.11 12.70 -1.59
CA PHE A 29 11.20 11.68 -2.12
C PHE A 29 10.23 12.33 -3.11
N LYS A 30 10.15 11.80 -4.34
CA LYS A 30 9.41 12.44 -5.45
C LYS A 30 7.89 12.39 -5.35
N LYS A 31 7.32 11.77 -4.31
CA LYS A 31 5.88 11.53 -4.18
C LYS A 31 5.40 11.94 -2.81
N HIS A 32 4.21 12.51 -2.75
CA HIS A 32 3.59 12.89 -1.49
C HIS A 32 3.36 11.70 -0.56
N LEU A 33 4.00 11.75 0.62
CA LEU A 33 3.90 10.71 1.64
C LEU A 33 2.75 11.01 2.60
N THR A 34 1.75 10.14 2.61
CA THR A 34 0.69 10.14 3.61
C THR A 34 0.55 8.75 4.21
N SER A 35 -0.10 8.63 5.36
CA SER A 35 -0.44 7.34 5.97
C SER A 35 -1.11 6.33 5.01
N HIS A 36 -1.85 6.80 4.01
CA HIS A 36 -2.48 5.93 3.01
C HIS A 36 -1.45 5.17 2.15
N ILE A 37 -0.25 5.72 1.92
CA ILE A 37 0.78 5.09 1.09
C ILE A 37 1.18 3.71 1.60
N PHE A 38 1.22 3.53 2.92
CA PHE A 38 1.53 2.24 3.53
C PHE A 38 0.46 1.18 3.23
N ARG A 39 -0.82 1.58 3.22
CA ARG A 39 -1.92 0.70 2.83
C ARG A 39 -1.77 0.27 1.37
N HIS A 40 -1.48 1.21 0.47
CA HIS A 40 -1.25 0.90 -0.94
C HIS A 40 -0.06 -0.05 -1.11
N SER A 41 1.08 0.22 -0.48
CA SER A 41 2.26 -0.64 -0.54
C SER A 41 1.99 -2.03 0.02
N HIS A 42 1.23 -2.15 1.11
CA HIS A 42 0.85 -3.44 1.66
C HIS A 42 -0.03 -4.25 0.69
N ILE A 43 -1.03 -3.62 0.06
CA ILE A 43 -1.88 -4.27 -0.94
C ILE A 43 -1.06 -4.70 -2.16
N SER A 44 -0.15 -3.84 -2.64
CA SER A 44 0.74 -4.16 -3.78
C SER A 44 1.57 -5.40 -3.47
N LEU A 45 2.20 -5.46 -2.29
CA LEU A 45 3.01 -6.61 -1.87
C LEU A 45 2.17 -7.90 -1.82
N LEU A 46 0.99 -7.86 -1.18
CA LEU A 46 0.13 -9.04 -1.10
C LEU A 46 -0.35 -9.50 -2.48
N SER A 47 -0.58 -8.55 -3.40
CA SER A 47 -0.97 -8.84 -4.78
C SER A 47 0.19 -9.46 -5.57
N GLU A 48 1.44 -9.01 -5.36
CA GLU A 48 2.64 -9.59 -5.99
C GLU A 48 2.92 -11.01 -5.51
N LEU A 49 2.52 -11.33 -4.28
CA LEU A 49 2.54 -12.70 -3.73
C LEU A 49 1.38 -13.58 -4.27
N ASN A 50 0.59 -13.09 -5.24
CA ASN A 50 -0.55 -13.79 -5.84
C ASN A 50 -1.59 -14.27 -4.81
N LEU A 51 -1.76 -13.56 -3.70
CA LEU A 51 -2.80 -13.88 -2.73
C LEU A 51 -4.19 -13.58 -3.32
N PRO A 52 -5.22 -14.40 -3.02
CA PRO A 52 -6.57 -14.15 -3.50
C PRO A 52 -7.11 -12.79 -3.04
N LEU A 53 -7.72 -12.03 -3.96
CA LEU A 53 -8.28 -10.69 -3.66
C LEU A 53 -9.16 -10.67 -2.42
N LYS A 54 -10.00 -11.69 -2.22
CA LYS A 54 -10.88 -11.80 -1.05
C LYS A 54 -10.10 -11.79 0.27
N VAL A 55 -9.00 -12.53 0.34
CA VAL A 55 -8.12 -12.60 1.52
C VAL A 55 -7.45 -11.25 1.77
N ILE A 56 -7.01 -10.58 0.70
CA ILE A 56 -6.41 -9.24 0.80
C ILE A 56 -7.43 -8.25 1.36
N MET A 57 -8.67 -8.24 0.84
CA MET A 57 -9.73 -7.33 1.28
C MET A 57 -10.15 -7.57 2.73
N GLU A 58 -10.24 -8.83 3.17
CA GLU A 58 -10.48 -9.17 4.57
C GLU A 58 -9.35 -8.67 5.48
N ARG A 59 -8.09 -8.76 5.03
CA ARG A 59 -6.91 -8.32 5.79
C ARG A 59 -6.81 -6.80 5.91
N VAL A 60 -7.04 -6.05 4.83
CA VAL A 60 -6.92 -4.58 4.83
C VAL A 60 -8.22 -3.88 5.24
N GLY A 61 -9.33 -4.62 5.31
CA GLY A 61 -10.66 -4.10 5.58
C GLY A 61 -11.30 -3.40 4.38
N HIS A 62 -12.60 -3.17 4.46
CA HIS A 62 -13.44 -2.69 3.35
C HIS A 62 -13.58 -1.17 3.26
N SER A 63 -12.74 -0.39 3.95
CA SER A 63 -12.84 1.07 3.97
C SER A 63 -12.58 1.72 2.61
N ASP A 64 -11.81 1.07 1.74
CA ASP A 64 -11.59 1.50 0.36
C ASP A 64 -11.38 0.30 -0.59
N PRO A 65 -12.48 -0.30 -1.08
CA PRO A 65 -12.42 -1.46 -1.95
C PRO A 65 -12.02 -1.10 -3.38
N LYS A 66 -12.32 0.12 -3.85
CA LYS A 66 -12.01 0.58 -5.22
C LYS A 66 -10.50 0.63 -5.43
N THR A 67 -9.79 1.23 -4.49
CA THR A 67 -8.32 1.30 -4.50
C THR A 67 -7.68 -0.09 -4.45
N THR A 68 -8.20 -0.97 -3.60
CA THR A 68 -7.68 -2.33 -3.44
C THR A 68 -7.82 -3.12 -4.74
N LEU A 69 -8.99 -3.03 -5.39
CA LEU A 69 -9.25 -3.66 -6.69
C LEU A 69 -8.36 -3.09 -7.80
N ALA A 70 -8.18 -1.76 -7.84
CA ALA A 70 -7.34 -1.12 -8.85
C ALA A 70 -5.88 -1.59 -8.78
N ILE A 71 -5.30 -1.66 -7.57
CA ILE A 71 -3.93 -2.16 -7.36
C ILE A 71 -3.83 -3.62 -7.77
N TYR A 72 -4.74 -4.46 -7.25
CA TYR A 72 -4.73 -5.90 -7.53
C TYR A 72 -4.81 -6.19 -9.04
N ASN A 73 -5.70 -5.50 -9.75
CA ASN A 73 -5.84 -5.65 -11.20
C ASN A 73 -4.58 -5.22 -11.95
N HIS A 74 -3.93 -4.13 -11.52
CA HIS A 74 -2.68 -3.66 -12.12
C HIS A 74 -1.55 -4.70 -11.97
N VAL A 75 -1.36 -5.22 -10.76
CA VAL A 75 -0.32 -6.22 -10.49
C VAL A 75 -0.60 -7.52 -11.25
N THR A 76 -1.86 -7.99 -11.25
CA THR A 76 -2.27 -9.20 -11.98
C THR A 76 -2.04 -9.06 -13.49
N LYS A 77 -2.34 -7.88 -14.06
CA LYS A 77 -2.08 -7.60 -15.48
C LYS A 77 -0.58 -7.68 -15.80
N ASN A 78 0.27 -7.13 -14.94
CA ASN A 78 1.72 -7.20 -15.10
C ASN A 78 2.23 -8.65 -14.99
N ALA A 79 1.71 -9.44 -14.04
CA ALA A 79 2.05 -10.85 -13.89
C ALA A 79 1.66 -11.67 -15.13
N ARG A 80 0.45 -11.46 -15.69
CA ARG A 80 0.03 -12.09 -16.95
C ARG A 80 0.95 -11.73 -18.12
N LYS A 81 1.33 -10.45 -18.25
CA LYS A 81 2.24 -10.01 -19.31
C LYS A 81 3.60 -10.72 -19.18
N LYS A 82 4.17 -10.77 -17.97
CA LYS A 82 5.43 -11.50 -17.72
C LYS A 82 5.34 -12.98 -18.08
N ALA A 83 4.22 -13.63 -17.79
CA ALA A 83 4.00 -15.04 -18.13
C ALA A 83 3.94 -15.24 -19.66
N ILE A 84 3.22 -14.38 -20.39
CA ILE A 84 3.16 -14.42 -21.86
C ILE A 84 4.55 -14.18 -22.47
N ASP A 85 5.28 -13.18 -21.98
CA ASP A 85 6.63 -12.86 -22.46
C ASP A 85 7.62 -14.01 -22.20
N ALA A 86 7.45 -14.76 -21.10
CA ALA A 86 8.25 -15.94 -20.81
C ALA A 86 7.91 -17.11 -21.75
N LEU A 87 6.63 -17.33 -22.04
CA LEU A 87 6.18 -18.36 -22.98
C LEU A 87 6.63 -18.08 -24.43
N ASN A 88 6.61 -16.80 -24.86
CA ASN A 88 7.08 -16.40 -26.20
C ASN A 88 8.60 -16.54 -26.39
N LYS A 89 9.35 -16.78 -25.32
CA LYS A 89 10.81 -16.98 -25.34
C LYS A 89 11.23 -18.46 -25.25
N LEU A 90 10.26 -19.36 -25.08
CA LEU A 90 10.44 -20.80 -25.27
C LEU A 90 10.44 -21.11 -26.77
#